data_AF-A0A956MJP9-F1
#
_entry.id   AF-A0A956MJP9-F1
#
_cell.length_a   1.000
_cell.length_b   1.000
_cell.length_c   1.000
_cell.angle_alpha   90.00
_cell.angle_beta   90.00
_cell.angle_gamma   90.00
#
_symmetry.space_group_name_H-M   'P 1'
#
loop_
_entity.id
_entity.type
_entity.pdbx_description
1 polymer ?
#
loop_
_entity_poly.entity_id
_entity_poly.type
_entity_poly.pdbx_seq_one_letter_code
_entity_poly.pdbx_strand_id
1 'polypeptide(L)'
;ARVPIVPAAVIFDLARGVGRPDAALGEKACTSASDAPVPLGAVGAGAGATIGKIGGASTAMRSGLGSASLRVGGLTVGALSVVNAFGDVLDAWGGILGGARGPDGVFLNTARELQDRLAQGDLAAGTGPGENTTLSVVATDAPLSRAALARLARMAATALPRRISPVNTLFDGDLTFVVSTGEVAGNVPAPALVALGAAARDCLESAIESAVTSVG
;
A
#
# COMPACT_ATOMS: atom_id res chain seq x y z
N ALA A 1 -21.55 -11.62 26.19
CA ALA A 1 -21.62 -11.17 24.78
C ALA A 1 -20.22 -11.24 24.17
N ARG A 2 -20.09 -11.55 22.88
CA ARG A 2 -18.81 -11.41 22.13
C ARG A 2 -18.84 -10.05 21.41
N VAL A 3 -17.78 -9.26 21.52
CA VAL A 3 -17.67 -7.94 20.87
C VAL A 3 -16.54 -8.01 19.83
N PRO A 4 -16.84 -7.89 18.52
CA PRO A 4 -15.81 -7.96 17.48
C PRO A 4 -14.96 -6.68 17.46
N ILE A 5 -13.65 -6.84 17.28
CA ILE A 5 -12.71 -5.73 17.07
C ILE A 5 -12.38 -5.72 15.57
N VAL A 6 -12.82 -4.68 14.86
CA VAL A 6 -12.64 -4.55 13.42
C VAL A 6 -11.89 -3.23 13.13
N PRO A 7 -10.55 -3.26 13.08
CA PRO A 7 -9.78 -2.11 12.63
C PRO A 7 -10.14 -1.79 11.17
N ALA A 8 -10.30 -0.50 10.87
CA ALA A 8 -10.60 -0.02 9.53
C ALA A 8 -9.73 1.19 9.18
N ALA A 9 -9.45 1.35 7.90
CA ALA A 9 -8.79 2.51 7.32
C ALA A 9 -9.40 2.78 5.92
N VAL A 10 -9.21 3.98 5.41
CA VAL A 10 -9.84 4.43 4.15
C VAL A 10 -8.81 5.11 3.25
N ILE A 11 -9.05 5.06 1.95
CA ILE A 11 -8.39 5.95 0.99
C ILE A 11 -9.36 7.08 0.61
N PHE A 12 -8.82 8.19 0.12
CA PHE A 12 -9.62 9.24 -0.49
C PHE A 12 -9.69 9.05 -2.02
N ASP A 13 -10.88 8.71 -2.52
CA ASP A 13 -11.14 8.44 -3.94
C ASP A 13 -12.39 9.15 -4.48
N LEU A 14 -12.94 10.10 -3.72
CA LEU A 14 -14.18 10.80 -4.07
C LEU A 14 -14.10 11.53 -5.42
N ALA A 15 -12.91 12.01 -5.80
CA ALA A 15 -12.66 12.66 -7.08
C ALA A 15 -12.89 11.74 -8.30
N ARG A 16 -12.93 10.41 -8.09
CA ARG A 16 -13.17 9.40 -9.14
C ARG A 16 -14.64 9.02 -9.32
N GLY A 17 -15.53 9.47 -8.42
CA GLY A 17 -16.96 9.21 -8.53
C GLY A 17 -17.38 7.75 -8.29
N VAL A 18 -16.55 6.95 -7.61
CA VAL A 18 -16.82 5.52 -7.34
C VAL A 18 -17.85 5.28 -6.23
N GLY A 19 -18.36 6.34 -5.60
CA GLY A 19 -19.33 6.27 -4.50
C GLY A 19 -18.67 5.92 -3.17
N ARG A 20 -19.26 6.39 -2.06
CA ARG A 20 -18.73 6.13 -0.71
C ARG A 20 -19.22 4.76 -0.22
N PRO A 21 -18.32 3.87 0.26
CA PRO A 21 -18.72 2.62 0.88
C PRO A 21 -19.67 2.84 2.07
N ASP A 22 -20.71 2.01 2.16
CA ASP A 22 -21.63 1.95 3.30
C ASP A 22 -21.47 0.63 4.08
N ALA A 23 -22.29 0.47 5.13
CA ALA A 23 -22.26 -0.73 5.96
C ALA A 23 -22.60 -2.01 5.17
N ALA A 24 -23.54 -1.93 4.22
CA ALA A 24 -23.96 -3.07 3.41
C ALA A 24 -22.83 -3.53 2.46
N LEU A 25 -22.09 -2.59 1.89
CA LEU A 25 -20.92 -2.91 1.08
C LEU A 25 -19.80 -3.55 1.91
N GLY A 26 -19.59 -3.06 3.14
CA GLY A 26 -18.67 -3.68 4.09
C GLY A 26 -19.06 -5.11 4.47
N GLU A 27 -20.33 -5.35 4.76
CA GLU A 27 -20.88 -6.68 5.04
C GLU A 27 -20.73 -7.62 3.83
N LYS A 28 -21.03 -7.13 2.62
CA LYS A 28 -20.86 -7.89 1.38
C LYS A 28 -19.40 -8.26 1.15
N ALA A 29 -18.47 -7.33 1.36
CA ALA A 29 -17.03 -7.60 1.24
C ALA A 29 -16.57 -8.66 2.24
N CYS A 30 -17.01 -8.56 3.50
CA CYS A 30 -16.70 -9.52 4.55
C CYS A 30 -17.24 -10.93 4.22
N THR A 31 -18.50 -11.02 3.81
CA THR A 31 -19.16 -12.31 3.47
C THR A 31 -18.66 -12.93 2.16
N SER A 32 -18.05 -12.13 1.28
CA SER A 32 -17.45 -12.61 0.03
C SER A 32 -15.98 -13.04 0.18
N ALA A 33 -15.38 -12.89 1.37
CA ALA A 33 -14.00 -13.29 1.60
C ALA A 33 -13.82 -14.80 1.41
N SER A 34 -12.74 -15.22 0.75
CA SER A 34 -12.46 -16.63 0.43
C SER A 34 -10.95 -16.89 0.36
N ASP A 35 -10.57 -18.14 0.13
CA ASP A 35 -9.20 -18.62 -0.13
C ASP A 35 -8.83 -18.63 -1.62
N ALA A 36 -9.73 -18.19 -2.50
CA ALA A 36 -9.48 -18.07 -3.93
C ALA A 36 -8.40 -17.00 -4.22
N PRO A 37 -7.77 -17.04 -5.41
CA PRO A 37 -6.84 -15.99 -5.84
C PRO A 37 -7.45 -14.59 -5.72
N VAL A 38 -6.69 -13.66 -5.15
CA VAL A 38 -7.14 -12.28 -4.90
C VAL A 38 -7.32 -11.56 -6.24
N PRO A 39 -8.51 -10.99 -6.52
CA PRO A 39 -8.69 -10.10 -7.65
C PRO A 39 -7.78 -8.87 -7.52
N LEU A 40 -7.14 -8.45 -8.63
CA LEU A 40 -6.19 -7.33 -8.65
C LEU A 40 -6.72 -6.16 -9.48
N GLY A 41 -6.10 -4.99 -9.33
CA GLY A 41 -6.41 -3.78 -10.07
C GLY A 41 -7.58 -2.99 -9.48
N ALA A 42 -8.44 -2.44 -10.35
CA ALA A 42 -9.53 -1.54 -9.96
C ALA A 42 -10.73 -2.29 -9.36
N VAL A 43 -10.51 -2.97 -8.22
CA VAL A 43 -11.48 -3.80 -7.52
C VAL A 43 -11.52 -3.48 -6.02
N GLY A 44 -12.69 -3.64 -5.40
CA GLY A 44 -12.89 -3.37 -3.98
C GLY A 44 -12.43 -1.96 -3.60
N ALA A 45 -11.62 -1.85 -2.53
CA ALA A 45 -11.04 -0.58 -2.10
C ALA A 45 -10.06 0.05 -3.13
N GLY A 46 -9.57 -0.72 -4.11
CA GLY A 46 -8.75 -0.22 -5.22
C GLY A 46 -9.54 0.40 -6.37
N ALA A 47 -10.88 0.35 -6.37
CA ALA A 47 -11.69 0.77 -7.51
C ALA A 47 -11.46 2.24 -7.92
N GLY A 48 -11.23 3.12 -6.94
CA GLY A 48 -10.96 4.55 -7.15
C GLY A 48 -9.51 4.96 -6.93
N ALA A 49 -8.57 4.02 -6.75
CA ALA A 49 -7.19 4.35 -6.41
C ALA A 49 -6.42 4.99 -7.59
N THR A 50 -5.59 5.98 -7.27
CA THR A 50 -4.71 6.67 -8.22
C THR A 50 -3.38 7.07 -7.58
N ILE A 51 -2.36 7.31 -8.39
CA ILE A 51 -0.99 7.69 -7.99
C ILE A 51 -0.46 8.88 -8.78
N GLY A 52 0.61 9.52 -8.32
CA GLY A 52 1.33 10.55 -9.08
C GLY A 52 0.55 11.86 -9.24
N LYS A 53 0.19 12.49 -8.13
CA LYS A 53 -0.83 13.55 -8.08
C LYS A 53 -0.27 14.97 -7.94
N ILE A 54 0.97 15.19 -8.35
CA ILE A 54 1.63 16.50 -8.21
C ILE A 54 0.93 17.64 -8.96
N GLY A 55 0.31 17.35 -10.10
CA GLY A 55 -0.57 18.26 -10.84
C GLY A 55 -2.06 17.94 -10.66
N GLY A 56 -2.42 17.27 -9.55
CA GLY A 56 -3.76 16.80 -9.26
C GLY A 56 -4.23 15.72 -10.23
N ALA A 57 -5.53 15.68 -10.51
CA ALA A 57 -6.14 14.66 -11.37
C ALA A 57 -5.60 14.67 -12.82
N SER A 58 -5.04 15.79 -13.29
CA SER A 58 -4.53 15.93 -14.65
C SER A 58 -3.26 15.13 -14.93
N THR A 59 -2.44 14.90 -13.90
CA THR A 59 -1.19 14.14 -14.01
C THR A 59 -1.31 12.72 -13.46
N ALA A 60 -2.39 12.45 -12.71
CA ALA A 60 -2.57 11.22 -11.96
C ALA A 60 -2.76 9.99 -12.88
N MET A 61 -2.17 8.87 -12.46
CA MET A 61 -2.32 7.57 -13.11
C MET A 61 -3.21 6.65 -12.27
N ARG A 62 -3.99 5.79 -12.93
CA ARG A 62 -4.79 4.77 -12.23
C ARG A 62 -3.88 3.74 -11.56
N SER A 63 -4.30 3.30 -10.39
CA SER A 63 -3.71 2.21 -9.62
C SER A 63 -4.85 1.34 -9.05
N GLY A 64 -4.58 0.49 -8.07
CA GLY A 64 -5.60 -0.41 -7.56
C GLY A 64 -5.18 -1.20 -6.33
N LEU A 65 -5.79 -2.38 -6.21
CA LEU A 65 -5.44 -3.42 -5.25
C LEU A 65 -4.37 -4.33 -5.88
N GLY A 66 -3.27 -4.52 -5.16
CA GLY A 66 -2.22 -5.47 -5.47
C GLY A 66 -2.10 -6.55 -4.41
N SER A 67 -1.50 -7.68 -4.78
CA SER A 67 -1.26 -8.81 -3.90
C SER A 67 0.04 -9.53 -4.26
N ALA A 68 0.67 -10.12 -3.24
CA ALA A 68 1.77 -11.05 -3.42
C ALA A 68 1.80 -12.05 -2.27
N SER A 69 2.47 -13.17 -2.50
CA SER A 69 2.77 -14.15 -1.46
C SER A 69 4.12 -14.79 -1.69
N LEU A 70 4.81 -15.17 -0.62
CA LEU A 70 6.08 -15.88 -0.67
C LEU A 70 6.19 -16.89 0.48
N ARG A 71 7.08 -17.87 0.30
CA ARG A 71 7.41 -18.87 1.32
C ARG A 71 8.87 -18.73 1.75
N VAL A 72 9.11 -18.68 3.05
CA VAL A 72 10.45 -18.51 3.66
C VAL A 72 10.59 -19.43 4.86
N GLY A 73 11.57 -20.35 4.81
CA GLY A 73 11.82 -21.27 5.94
C GLY A 73 10.62 -22.13 6.34
N GLY A 74 9.74 -22.48 5.39
CA GLY A 74 8.51 -23.23 5.65
C GLY A 74 7.32 -22.39 6.12
N LEU A 75 7.53 -21.09 6.39
CA LEU A 75 6.49 -20.12 6.74
C LEU A 75 5.99 -19.39 5.49
N THR A 76 4.75 -18.93 5.54
CA THR A 76 4.10 -18.17 4.49
C THR A 76 4.01 -16.71 4.89
N VAL A 77 4.27 -15.81 3.93
CA VAL A 77 3.95 -14.38 4.05
C VAL A 77 3.09 -13.99 2.86
N GLY A 78 1.97 -13.34 3.13
CA GLY A 78 1.09 -12.74 2.13
C GLY A 78 0.97 -11.24 2.35
N ALA A 79 0.80 -10.49 1.27
CA ALA A 79 0.59 -9.06 1.31
C ALA A 79 -0.56 -8.63 0.39
N LEU A 80 -1.30 -7.62 0.83
CA LEU A 80 -2.26 -6.85 0.05
C LEU A 80 -1.92 -5.38 0.17
N SER A 81 -2.06 -4.62 -0.91
CA SER A 81 -1.87 -3.17 -0.90
C SER A 81 -2.85 -2.46 -1.82
N VAL A 82 -3.56 -1.47 -1.29
CA VAL A 82 -4.34 -0.51 -2.06
C VAL A 82 -3.52 0.76 -2.17
N VAL A 83 -3.10 1.10 -3.38
CA VAL A 83 -2.09 2.15 -3.60
C VAL A 83 -2.76 3.42 -4.11
N ASN A 84 -3.15 4.34 -3.23
CA ASN A 84 -3.70 5.64 -3.60
C ASN A 84 -2.71 6.78 -3.25
N ALA A 85 -1.44 6.60 -3.58
CA ALA A 85 -0.34 7.44 -3.14
C ALA A 85 -0.35 8.85 -3.77
N PHE A 86 0.21 9.82 -3.06
CA PHE A 86 0.56 11.11 -3.66
C PHE A 86 1.72 10.96 -4.66
N GLY A 87 2.75 10.21 -4.26
CA GLY A 87 3.97 10.00 -5.04
C GLY A 87 3.83 9.01 -6.20
N ASP A 88 4.97 8.78 -6.84
CA ASP A 88 5.12 7.81 -7.92
C ASP A 88 5.51 6.45 -7.36
N VAL A 89 5.06 5.38 -8.03
CA VAL A 89 5.46 4.01 -7.74
C VAL A 89 6.73 3.65 -8.51
N LEU A 90 7.71 3.08 -7.83
CA LEU A 90 9.05 2.78 -8.32
C LEU A 90 9.29 1.27 -8.49
N ASP A 91 10.06 0.92 -9.52
CA ASP A 91 10.65 -0.40 -9.69
C ASP A 91 11.88 -0.61 -8.77
N ALA A 92 12.47 -1.81 -8.81
CA ALA A 92 13.51 -2.23 -7.87
C ALA A 92 14.84 -1.50 -8.06
N TRP A 93 14.97 -0.80 -9.17
CA TRP A 93 16.14 -0.04 -9.57
C TRP A 93 15.94 1.46 -9.39
N GLY A 94 14.77 1.89 -8.91
CA GLY A 94 14.41 3.29 -8.69
C GLY A 94 13.82 3.97 -9.92
N GLY A 95 13.54 3.23 -10.99
CA GLY A 95 12.79 3.72 -12.15
C GLY A 95 11.32 3.91 -11.81
N ILE A 96 10.64 4.87 -12.45
CA ILE A 96 9.20 5.07 -12.23
C ILE A 96 8.44 3.99 -13.00
N LEU A 97 7.75 3.11 -12.26
CA LEU A 97 6.88 2.07 -12.77
C LEU A 97 5.50 2.63 -13.15
N GLY A 98 4.99 3.56 -12.34
CA GLY A 98 3.77 4.32 -12.60
C GLY A 98 3.71 5.56 -11.73
N GLY A 99 3.09 6.64 -12.19
CA GLY A 99 3.17 7.92 -11.50
C GLY A 99 2.74 9.09 -12.37
N ALA A 100 3.09 10.29 -11.93
CA ALA A 100 2.64 11.54 -12.50
C ALA A 100 3.17 11.69 -13.93
N ARG A 101 2.30 11.97 -14.90
CA ARG A 101 2.69 12.21 -16.29
C ARG A 101 2.42 13.64 -16.73
N GLY A 102 3.36 14.19 -17.49
CA GLY A 102 3.20 15.48 -18.17
C GLY A 102 2.33 15.39 -19.42
N PRO A 103 2.05 16.52 -20.08
CA PRO A 103 1.28 16.56 -21.33
C PRO A 103 1.88 15.74 -22.48
N ASP A 104 3.20 15.51 -22.44
CA ASP A 104 3.95 14.68 -23.39
C ASP A 104 3.89 13.17 -23.05
N GLY A 105 3.21 12.80 -21.96
CA GLY A 105 3.09 11.43 -21.48
C GLY A 105 4.33 10.92 -20.72
N VAL A 106 5.35 11.75 -20.52
CA VAL A 106 6.58 11.41 -19.80
C VAL A 106 6.36 11.56 -18.30
N PHE A 107 7.01 10.70 -17.51
CA PHE A 107 6.93 10.80 -16.05
C PHE A 107 7.61 12.08 -15.54
N LEU A 108 6.90 12.81 -14.67
CA LEU A 108 7.37 14.06 -14.10
C LEU A 108 8.39 13.88 -12.97
N ASN A 109 8.39 12.69 -12.32
CA ASN A 109 9.11 12.45 -11.08
C ASN A 109 8.67 13.43 -9.97
N THR A 110 7.61 13.06 -9.27
CA THR A 110 6.95 13.84 -8.22
C THR A 110 7.95 14.37 -7.19
N ALA A 111 8.91 13.56 -6.75
CA ALA A 111 9.89 13.98 -5.75
C ALA A 111 10.83 15.08 -6.27
N ARG A 112 11.32 14.94 -7.51
CA ARG A 112 12.20 15.93 -8.15
C ARG A 112 11.45 17.22 -8.45
N GLU A 113 10.27 17.11 -9.02
CA GLU A 113 9.42 18.26 -9.34
C GLU A 113 9.09 19.09 -8.09
N LEU A 114 8.85 18.46 -6.92
CA LEU A 114 8.69 19.20 -5.66
C LEU A 114 9.95 19.96 -5.24
N GLN A 115 11.12 19.36 -5.40
CA GLN A 115 12.40 20.01 -5.07
C GLN A 115 12.64 21.21 -5.99
N ASP A 116 12.35 21.07 -7.28
CA ASP A 116 12.49 22.12 -8.27
C ASP A 116 11.51 23.27 -8.01
N ARG A 117 10.24 22.98 -7.67
CA ARG A 117 9.25 23.99 -7.26
C ARG A 117 9.66 24.74 -5.99
N LEU A 118 10.13 24.01 -4.98
CA LEU A 118 10.64 24.63 -3.74
C LEU A 118 11.79 25.59 -4.03
N ALA A 119 12.73 25.21 -4.90
CA ALA A 119 13.83 26.07 -5.30
C ALA A 119 13.38 27.33 -6.05
N GLN A 120 12.24 27.26 -6.73
CA GLN A 120 11.62 28.39 -7.45
C GLN A 120 10.66 29.22 -6.57
N GLY A 121 10.43 28.80 -5.32
CA GLY A 121 9.48 29.45 -4.41
C GLY A 121 8.01 29.13 -4.70
N ASP A 122 7.73 28.12 -5.54
CA ASP A 122 6.38 27.59 -5.74
C ASP A 122 6.07 26.54 -4.68
N LEU A 123 5.02 26.80 -3.89
CA LEU A 123 4.56 25.93 -2.81
C LEU A 123 3.23 25.23 -3.15
N ALA A 124 2.78 25.32 -4.39
CA ALA A 124 1.54 24.68 -4.82
C ALA A 124 1.70 23.16 -4.94
N ALA A 125 0.90 22.45 -4.15
CA ALA A 125 0.66 21.02 -4.32
C ALA A 125 -0.70 20.82 -5.00
N GLY A 126 -0.76 19.93 -6.01
CA GLY A 126 -2.01 19.58 -6.70
C GLY A 126 -3.00 18.73 -5.87
N THR A 127 -2.80 18.62 -4.56
CA THR A 127 -3.61 17.80 -3.64
C THR A 127 -3.68 18.45 -2.25
N GLY A 128 -4.78 18.24 -1.54
CA GLY A 128 -4.97 18.63 -0.15
C GLY A 128 -4.33 17.64 0.85
N PRO A 129 -4.14 18.06 2.12
CA PRO A 129 -3.69 17.15 3.19
C PRO A 129 -4.63 15.97 3.39
N GLY A 130 -4.08 14.76 3.51
CA GLY A 130 -4.85 13.54 3.77
C GLY A 130 -5.72 13.02 2.61
N GLU A 131 -5.56 13.54 1.39
CA GLU A 131 -6.28 13.07 0.20
C GLU A 131 -5.59 11.89 -0.50
N ASN A 132 -4.51 11.38 0.08
CA ASN A 132 -3.72 10.29 -0.47
C ASN A 132 -3.47 9.24 0.61
N THR A 133 -3.37 7.98 0.23
CA THR A 133 -3.22 6.88 1.20
C THR A 133 -2.77 5.59 0.52
N THR A 134 -1.71 4.97 1.03
CA THR A 134 -1.41 3.56 0.76
C THR A 134 -1.83 2.71 1.95
N LEU A 135 -2.80 1.82 1.75
CA LEU A 135 -3.28 0.89 2.77
C LEU A 135 -2.77 -0.51 2.50
N SER A 136 -2.06 -1.09 3.47
CA SER A 136 -1.45 -2.40 3.30
C SER A 136 -1.77 -3.35 4.44
N VAL A 137 -1.87 -4.63 4.12
CA VAL A 137 -1.95 -5.73 5.08
C VAL A 137 -0.84 -6.72 4.76
N VAL A 138 -0.10 -7.13 5.79
CA VAL A 138 0.82 -8.26 5.71
C VAL A 138 0.36 -9.35 6.68
N ALA A 139 0.25 -10.57 6.21
CA ALA A 139 -0.18 -11.73 6.98
C ALA A 139 0.90 -12.81 6.96
N THR A 140 1.05 -13.54 8.08
CA THR A 140 1.96 -14.70 8.16
C THR A 140 1.41 -15.78 9.08
N ASP A 141 1.81 -17.02 8.83
CA ASP A 141 1.55 -18.18 9.71
C ASP A 141 2.60 -18.34 10.84
N ALA A 142 3.58 -17.43 10.92
CA ALA A 142 4.61 -17.46 11.95
C ALA A 142 4.05 -17.22 13.37
N PRO A 143 4.45 -18.00 14.39
CA PRO A 143 3.93 -17.89 15.76
C PRO A 143 4.54 -16.70 16.52
N LEU A 144 4.04 -15.48 16.27
CA LEU A 144 4.65 -14.24 16.73
C LEU A 144 3.96 -13.64 17.96
N SER A 145 4.75 -13.32 18.98
CA SER A 145 4.28 -12.47 20.09
C SER A 145 3.92 -11.06 19.58
N ARG A 146 3.11 -10.31 20.35
CA ARG A 146 2.75 -8.91 20.00
C ARG A 146 3.97 -8.03 19.74
N ALA A 147 5.05 -8.21 20.51
CA ALA A 147 6.28 -7.45 20.34
C ALA A 147 7.03 -7.84 19.04
N ALA A 148 7.10 -9.13 18.74
CA ALA A 148 7.71 -9.61 17.50
C ALA A 148 6.89 -9.18 16.27
N LEU A 149 5.56 -9.21 16.36
CA LEU A 149 4.66 -8.75 15.30
C LEU A 149 4.79 -7.23 15.06
N ALA A 150 4.93 -6.42 16.12
CA ALA A 150 5.20 -4.99 15.99
C ALA A 150 6.58 -4.71 15.34
N ARG A 151 7.58 -5.55 15.63
CA ARG A 151 8.90 -5.49 14.97
C ARG A 151 8.76 -5.84 13.48
N LEU A 152 8.01 -6.89 13.16
CA LEU A 152 7.73 -7.30 11.79
C LEU A 152 7.02 -6.20 11.01
N ALA A 153 6.01 -5.55 11.62
CA ALA A 153 5.29 -4.44 11.02
C ALA A 153 6.21 -3.29 10.60
N ARG A 154 7.14 -2.89 11.48
CA ARG A 154 8.13 -1.86 11.15
C ARG A 154 9.05 -2.26 10.01
N MET A 155 9.43 -3.53 9.91
CA MET A 155 10.28 -4.01 8.82
C MET A 155 9.51 -4.07 7.49
N ALA A 156 8.29 -4.61 7.51
CA ALA A 156 7.42 -4.68 6.34
C ALA A 156 7.13 -3.28 5.77
N ALA A 157 6.80 -2.31 6.63
CA ALA A 157 6.50 -0.94 6.23
C ALA A 157 7.67 -0.22 5.52
N THR A 158 8.91 -0.73 5.61
CA THR A 158 10.02 -0.19 4.81
C THR A 158 9.86 -0.43 3.30
N ALA A 159 8.92 -1.29 2.89
CA ALA A 159 8.54 -1.46 1.50
C ALA A 159 7.98 -0.16 0.88
N LEU A 160 7.21 0.61 1.66
CA LEU A 160 6.57 1.83 1.16
C LEU A 160 7.60 2.82 0.57
N PRO A 161 8.62 3.30 1.32
CA PRO A 161 9.61 4.24 0.77
C PRO A 161 10.56 3.65 -0.26
N ARG A 162 10.57 2.32 -0.44
CA ARG A 162 11.33 1.66 -1.50
C ARG A 162 10.56 1.59 -2.82
N ARG A 163 9.22 1.69 -2.75
CA ARG A 163 8.32 1.56 -3.90
C ARG A 163 7.51 2.80 -4.18
N ILE A 164 7.50 3.78 -3.30
CA ILE A 164 6.67 4.97 -3.43
C ILE A 164 7.53 6.18 -3.08
N SER A 165 7.58 7.16 -3.97
CA SER A 165 8.37 8.37 -3.78
C SER A 165 7.66 9.62 -4.32
N PRO A 166 7.43 10.64 -3.48
CA PRO A 166 7.54 10.63 -2.01
C PRO A 166 6.42 9.78 -1.36
N VAL A 167 6.61 9.40 -0.10
CA VAL A 167 5.64 8.62 0.71
C VAL A 167 5.72 9.03 2.19
N ASN A 168 4.72 8.68 3.00
CA ASN A 168 4.58 9.13 4.39
C ASN A 168 4.59 10.66 4.51
N THR A 169 4.04 11.34 3.51
CA THR A 169 3.99 12.80 3.49
C THR A 169 2.82 13.31 4.33
N LEU A 170 2.72 14.62 4.53
CA LEU A 170 1.53 15.25 5.13
C LEU A 170 0.26 15.10 4.27
N PHE A 171 0.43 14.70 3.00
CA PHE A 171 -0.67 14.42 2.09
C PHE A 171 -1.15 12.97 2.19
N ASP A 172 -0.36 12.09 2.81
CA ASP A 172 -0.63 10.65 2.86
C ASP A 172 -1.12 10.19 4.26
N GLY A 173 -2.11 9.31 4.26
CA GLY A 173 -2.61 8.57 5.44
C GLY A 173 -2.04 7.16 5.56
N ASP A 174 -0.80 6.94 5.10
CA ASP A 174 -0.23 5.60 4.91
C ASP A 174 -0.31 4.71 6.15
N LEU A 175 -0.77 3.47 5.97
CA LEU A 175 -0.96 2.52 7.06
C LEU A 175 -0.68 1.08 6.62
N THR A 176 0.09 0.36 7.42
CA THR A 176 0.34 -1.07 7.24
C THR A 176 -0.10 -1.85 8.47
N PHE A 177 -1.13 -2.69 8.32
CA PHE A 177 -1.51 -3.69 9.31
C PHE A 177 -0.66 -4.94 9.13
N VAL A 178 -0.23 -5.55 10.24
CA VAL A 178 0.44 -6.85 10.20
C VAL A 178 -0.26 -7.80 11.15
N VAL A 179 -0.60 -8.98 10.64
CA VAL A 179 -1.32 -10.03 11.36
C VAL A 179 -0.55 -11.34 11.31
N SER A 180 -0.72 -12.15 12.35
CA SER A 180 -0.21 -13.50 12.40
C SER A 180 -1.35 -14.45 12.76
N THR A 181 -1.41 -15.60 12.07
CA THR A 181 -2.35 -16.69 12.37
C THR A 181 -1.71 -17.80 13.21
N GLY A 182 -0.40 -17.72 13.46
CA GLY A 182 0.34 -18.74 14.20
C GLY A 182 0.09 -18.65 15.71
N GLU A 183 -0.15 -19.79 16.35
CA GLU A 183 -0.27 -19.86 17.81
C GLU A 183 1.09 -19.63 18.47
N VAL A 184 1.16 -18.68 19.41
CA VAL A 184 2.42 -18.27 20.05
C VAL A 184 2.93 -19.40 20.96
N ALA A 185 3.90 -20.17 20.46
CA ALA A 185 4.49 -21.31 21.17
C ALA A 185 5.88 -21.03 21.76
N GLY A 186 6.28 -19.76 21.86
CA GLY A 186 7.59 -19.36 22.39
C GLY A 186 8.14 -18.11 21.72
N ASN A 187 9.42 -17.83 21.95
CA ASN A 187 10.10 -16.70 21.32
C ASN A 187 10.71 -17.11 19.99
N VAL A 188 10.38 -16.40 18.91
CA VAL A 188 11.02 -16.60 17.61
C VAL A 188 12.47 -16.09 17.69
N PRO A 189 13.48 -16.91 17.33
CA PRO A 189 14.88 -16.47 17.33
C PRO A 189 15.09 -15.21 16.48
N ALA A 190 15.95 -14.30 16.95
CA ALA A 190 16.15 -13.01 16.28
C ALA A 190 16.53 -13.14 14.78
N PRO A 191 17.44 -14.05 14.37
CA PRO A 191 17.73 -14.24 12.95
C PRO A 191 16.52 -14.67 12.11
N ALA A 192 15.64 -15.51 12.67
CA ALA A 192 14.44 -15.97 12.00
C ALA A 192 13.41 -14.82 11.84
N LEU A 193 13.25 -13.99 12.87
CA LEU A 193 12.40 -12.80 12.80
C LEU A 193 12.94 -11.79 11.78
N VAL A 194 14.26 -11.63 11.67
CA VAL A 194 14.88 -10.75 10.68
C VAL A 194 14.65 -11.28 9.26
N ALA A 195 14.86 -12.57 9.03
CA ALA A 195 14.59 -13.20 7.74
C ALA A 195 13.10 -13.07 7.33
N LEU A 196 12.20 -13.29 8.28
CA LEU A 196 10.76 -13.12 8.08
C LEU A 196 10.40 -11.66 7.76
N GLY A 197 11.06 -10.69 8.40
CA GLY A 197 10.84 -9.27 8.12
C GLY A 197 11.37 -8.81 6.78
N ALA A 198 12.49 -9.37 6.30
CA ALA A 198 12.97 -9.13 4.95
C ALA A 198 11.99 -9.69 3.90
N ALA A 199 11.52 -10.91 4.11
CA ALA A 199 10.46 -11.50 3.32
C ALA A 199 9.18 -10.63 3.34
N ALA A 200 8.69 -10.22 4.51
CA ALA A 200 7.51 -9.39 4.63
C ALA A 200 7.61 -8.06 3.86
N ARG A 201 8.78 -7.43 3.89
CA ARG A 201 9.08 -6.28 3.04
C ARG A 201 8.98 -6.65 1.56
N ASP A 202 9.69 -7.67 1.09
CA ASP A 202 9.74 -8.05 -0.33
C ASP A 202 8.35 -8.44 -0.86
N CYS A 203 7.54 -9.10 -0.02
CA CYS A 203 6.14 -9.42 -0.30
C CYS A 203 5.33 -8.15 -0.52
N LEU A 204 5.46 -7.18 0.40
CA LEU A 204 4.72 -5.93 0.31
C LEU A 204 5.20 -5.06 -0.86
N GLU A 205 6.50 -5.07 -1.17
CA GLU A 205 7.03 -4.39 -2.36
C GLU A 205 6.40 -4.94 -3.64
N SER A 206 6.34 -6.27 -3.77
CA SER A 206 5.71 -6.94 -4.91
C SER A 206 4.20 -6.64 -4.99
N ALA A 207 3.51 -6.59 -3.84
CA ALA A 207 2.09 -6.23 -3.82
C ALA A 207 1.87 -4.78 -4.30
N ILE A 208 2.70 -3.82 -3.87
CA ILE A 208 2.62 -2.42 -4.32
C ILE A 208 2.85 -2.31 -5.83
N GLU A 209 3.86 -2.98 -6.37
CA GLU A 209 4.12 -2.99 -7.82
C GLU A 209 2.94 -3.60 -8.60
N SER A 210 2.41 -4.73 -8.12
CA SER A 210 1.28 -5.42 -8.76
C SER A 210 0.02 -4.56 -8.82
N ALA A 211 -0.18 -3.67 -7.84
CA ALA A 211 -1.32 -2.74 -7.81
C ALA A 211 -1.31 -1.74 -8.97
N VAL A 212 -0.13 -1.46 -9.54
CA VAL A 212 0.05 -0.57 -10.69
C VAL A 212 0.01 -1.34 -12.00
N THR A 213 0.69 -2.49 -12.06
CA THR A 213 0.79 -3.29 -13.29
C THR A 213 -0.48 -4.08 -13.62
N SER A 214 -1.37 -4.28 -12.65
CA SER A 214 -2.63 -5.03 -12.85
C SER A 214 -3.82 -4.15 -13.24
N VAL A 215 -3.60 -2.86 -13.49
CA VAL A 215 -4.66 -1.91 -13.87
C VAL A 215 -4.62 -1.71 -15.37
N GLY A 216 -5.65 -2.24 -16.05
CA GLY A 216 -5.91 -2.02 -17.48
C GLY A 216 -6.48 -0.63 -17.79
#